data_AF-A0A7C2NE58-F1
#
_entry.id   AF-A0A7C2NE58-F1
#
_cell.length_a   1.000
_cell.length_b   1.000
_cell.length_c   1.000
_cell.angle_alpha   90.00
_cell.angle_beta   90.00
_cell.angle_gamma   90.00
#
_symmetry.space_group_name_H-M   'P 1'
#
loop_
_entity.id
_entity.type
_entity.pdbx_description
1 polymer ?
#
loop_
_entity_poly.entity_id
_entity_poly.type
_entity_poly.pdbx_seq_one_letter_code
_entity_poly.pdbx_strand_id
1 'polypeptide(L)'
;VLQWMFFEQYSHEPYIAVLRFWTHMGWLEAKAAEVPDRRARGEAALRVMEQHLARRDWFAADRYTIADIALYAYTHVAHEGGFDLGPHPAVRAWLERVRSQPGHVRITKG
;
A
#
# COMPACT_ATOMS: atom_id res chain seq x y z
N VAL A 1 -10.14 10.43 -9.33
CA VAL A 1 -9.35 9.22 -9.68
C VAL A 1 -7.86 9.54 -9.73
N LEU A 2 -7.39 10.40 -10.66
CA LEU A 2 -5.95 10.68 -10.87
C LEU A 2 -5.19 11.17 -9.63
N GLN A 3 -5.82 11.96 -8.75
CA GLN A 3 -5.21 12.37 -7.47
C GLN A 3 -4.65 11.18 -6.67
N TRP A 4 -5.37 10.07 -6.61
CA TRP A 4 -4.92 8.88 -5.89
C TRP A 4 -3.81 8.12 -6.60
N MET A 5 -3.73 8.20 -7.93
CA MET A 5 -2.62 7.63 -8.68
C MET A 5 -1.34 8.45 -8.48
N PHE A 6 -1.44 9.79 -8.43
CA PHE A 6 -0.29 10.64 -8.07
C PHE A 6 0.15 10.42 -6.62
N PHE A 7 -0.80 10.27 -5.69
CA PHE A 7 -0.50 9.89 -4.32
C PHE A 7 0.23 8.54 -4.27
N GLU A 8 -0.25 7.54 -5.01
CA GLU A 8 0.38 6.23 -5.10
C GLU A 8 1.85 6.35 -5.53
N GLN A 9 2.12 7.05 -6.63
CA GLN A 9 3.46 7.21 -7.19
C GLN A 9 4.41 8.05 -6.33
N TYR A 10 3.92 9.07 -5.63
CA TYR A 10 4.80 10.02 -4.92
C TYR A 10 4.96 9.70 -3.43
N SER A 11 3.94 9.11 -2.82
CA SER A 11 3.83 9.00 -1.36
C SER A 11 3.64 7.58 -0.85
N HIS A 12 3.36 6.59 -1.71
CA HIS A 12 3.10 5.21 -1.29
C HIS A 12 4.15 4.25 -1.85
N GLU A 13 4.25 4.16 -3.18
CA GLU A 13 5.16 3.26 -3.89
C GLU A 13 6.63 3.45 -3.46
N PRO A 14 7.18 4.69 -3.40
CA PRO A 14 8.62 4.86 -3.15
C PRO A 14 9.07 4.43 -1.74
N TYR A 15 8.11 4.13 -0.87
CA TYR A 15 8.36 3.76 0.52
C TYR A 15 7.99 2.30 0.78
N ILE A 16 6.78 1.89 0.41
CA ILE A 16 6.29 0.53 0.68
C ILE A 16 6.92 -0.47 -0.30
N ALA A 17 6.92 -0.16 -1.60
CA ALA A 17 7.50 -1.04 -2.62
C ALA A 17 9.02 -1.16 -2.46
N VAL A 18 9.70 -0.03 -2.20
CA VAL A 18 11.16 0.00 -2.04
C VAL A 18 11.63 -0.79 -0.83
N LEU A 19 10.96 -0.66 0.33
CA LEU A 19 11.32 -1.46 1.50
C LEU A 19 11.04 -2.95 1.29
N ARG A 20 9.95 -3.30 0.61
CA ARG A 20 9.71 -4.69 0.17
C ARG A 20 10.86 -5.18 -0.71
N PHE A 21 11.24 -4.41 -1.72
CA PHE A 21 12.31 -4.78 -2.66
C PHE A 21 13.67 -4.95 -1.95
N TRP A 22 14.06 -4.01 -1.08
CA TRP A 22 15.30 -4.13 -0.30
C TRP A 22 15.30 -5.33 0.63
N THR A 23 14.14 -5.70 1.18
CA THR A 23 13.99 -6.91 2.00
C THR A 23 14.28 -8.17 1.17
N HIS A 24 13.67 -8.29 -0.01
CA HIS A 24 13.86 -9.46 -0.89
C HIS A 24 15.28 -9.57 -1.44
N MET A 25 15.94 -8.44 -1.71
CA MET A 25 17.32 -8.42 -2.21
C MET A 25 18.37 -8.57 -1.10
N GLY A 26 17.98 -8.63 0.17
CA GLY A 26 18.92 -8.65 1.30
C GLY A 26 19.72 -7.35 1.47
N TRP A 27 19.19 -6.23 0.98
CA TRP A 27 19.90 -4.93 0.96
C TRP A 27 19.60 -4.05 2.17
N LEU A 28 18.77 -4.51 3.12
CA LEU A 28 18.38 -3.69 4.28
C LEU A 28 19.59 -3.21 5.10
N GLU A 29 20.60 -4.04 5.29
CA GLU A 29 21.81 -3.65 6.04
C GLU A 29 22.61 -2.59 5.29
N ALA A 30 22.85 -2.80 3.98
CA ALA A 30 23.52 -1.84 3.12
C ALA A 30 22.76 -0.50 3.00
N LYS A 31 21.45 -0.51 3.26
CA LYS A 31 20.56 0.64 3.20
C LYS A 31 20.08 1.13 4.57
N ALA A 32 20.70 0.68 5.67
CA ALA A 32 20.20 0.91 7.02
C ALA A 32 19.96 2.39 7.37
N ALA A 33 20.79 3.30 6.87
CA ALA A 33 20.63 4.75 7.08
C ALA A 33 19.36 5.34 6.45
N GLU A 34 18.85 4.72 5.37
CA GLU A 34 17.69 5.17 4.61
C GLU A 34 16.37 4.55 5.08
N VAL A 35 16.44 3.41 5.79
CA VAL A 35 15.27 2.62 6.19
C VAL A 35 14.32 3.37 7.14
N PRO A 36 14.77 4.09 8.19
CA PRO A 36 13.88 4.76 9.12
C PRO A 36 12.98 5.82 8.47
N ASP A 37 13.54 6.67 7.60
CA ASP A 37 12.78 7.71 6.90
C ASP A 37 11.73 7.09 5.96
N ARG A 38 12.11 6.09 5.17
CA ARG A 38 11.16 5.38 4.29
C ARG A 38 10.05 4.70 5.07
N ARG A 39 10.38 4.07 6.20
CA ARG A 39 9.40 3.44 7.08
C ARG A 39 8.40 4.46 7.61
N ALA A 40 8.88 5.56 8.18
CA ALA A 40 8.03 6.61 8.72
C ALA A 40 7.09 7.22 7.65
N ARG A 41 7.58 7.38 6.41
CA ARG A 41 6.78 7.89 5.29
C ARG A 41 5.77 6.87 4.76
N GLY A 42 6.13 5.60 4.66
CA GLY A 42 5.18 4.53 4.31
C GLY A 42 4.07 4.40 5.34
N GLU A 43 4.39 4.49 6.64
CA GLU A 43 3.38 4.52 7.71
C GLU A 43 2.48 5.76 7.61
N ALA A 44 3.03 6.92 7.24
CA ALA A 44 2.24 8.12 7.00
C ALA A 44 1.28 7.93 5.82
N ALA A 45 1.70 7.28 4.75
CA ALA A 45 0.86 6.96 3.60
C ALA A 45 -0.31 6.04 3.99
N LEU A 46 -0.03 4.99 4.77
CA LEU A 46 -1.07 4.09 5.30
C LEU A 46 -2.06 4.83 6.20
N ARG A 47 -1.61 5.79 7.01
CA ARG A 47 -2.51 6.65 7.81
C ARG A 47 -3.42 7.51 6.92
N VAL A 48 -2.92 8.05 5.81
CA VAL A 48 -3.75 8.82 4.85
C VAL A 48 -4.82 7.92 4.23
N MET A 49 -4.42 6.72 3.80
CA MET A 49 -5.36 5.72 3.26
C MET A 49 -6.43 5.35 4.28
N GLU A 50 -6.03 5.05 5.53
CA GLU A 50 -6.94 4.70 6.62
C GLU A 50 -7.97 5.79 6.89
N GLN A 51 -7.53 7.05 6.98
CA GLN A 51 -8.45 8.19 7.21
C GLN A 51 -9.48 8.36 6.10
N HIS A 52 -9.08 8.13 4.85
CA HIS A 52 -9.99 8.19 3.71
C HIS A 52 -10.99 7.02 3.71
N LEU A 53 -10.48 5.80 3.88
CA LEU A 53 -11.26 4.57 3.83
C LEU A 53 -12.16 4.39 5.06
N ALA A 54 -11.87 5.06 6.17
CA ALA A 54 -12.77 5.10 7.33
C ALA A 54 -14.12 5.76 7.01
N ARG A 55 -14.22 6.51 5.91
CA ARG A 55 -15.45 7.21 5.50
C ARG A 55 -15.98 6.77 4.13
N ARG A 56 -15.25 5.92 3.40
CA ARG A 56 -15.56 5.53 2.03
C ARG A 56 -15.11 4.11 1.75
N ASP A 57 -15.88 3.39 0.94
CA ASP A 57 -15.52 2.02 0.56
C ASP A 57 -14.37 1.96 -0.46
N TRP A 58 -14.27 3.00 -1.31
CA TRP A 58 -13.35 3.09 -2.45
C TRP A 58 -12.64 4.44 -2.52
N PHE A 59 -11.51 4.48 -3.22
CA PHE A 59 -10.70 5.71 -3.31
C PHE A 59 -11.37 6.84 -4.11
N ALA A 60 -12.12 6.53 -5.16
CA ALA A 60 -12.68 7.56 -6.03
C ALA A 60 -14.06 7.22 -6.58
N ALA A 61 -14.88 8.26 -6.80
CA ALA A 61 -16.17 8.20 -7.49
C ALA A 61 -17.17 7.19 -6.88
N ASP A 62 -17.05 6.94 -5.58
CA ASP A 62 -17.88 6.04 -4.77
C ASP A 62 -18.05 4.63 -5.37
N ARG A 63 -17.06 4.17 -6.15
CA ARG A 63 -17.02 2.84 -6.78
C ARG A 63 -15.58 2.35 -6.96
N TYR A 64 -15.42 1.07 -7.29
CA TYR A 64 -14.12 0.51 -7.64
C TYR A 64 -13.55 1.13 -8.92
N THR A 65 -12.28 1.57 -8.86
CA THR A 65 -11.59 2.21 -9.99
C THR A 65 -10.12 1.78 -10.10
N ILE A 66 -9.43 2.28 -11.13
CA ILE A 66 -7.98 2.10 -11.27
C ILE A 66 -7.16 2.67 -10.10
N ALA A 67 -7.72 3.60 -9.32
CA ALA A 67 -7.05 4.08 -8.10
C ALA A 67 -6.91 2.98 -7.05
N ASP A 68 -7.95 2.15 -6.90
CA ASP A 68 -7.95 1.02 -5.97
C ASP A 68 -6.98 -0.06 -6.46
N ILE A 69 -6.95 -0.34 -7.77
CA ILE A 69 -6.00 -1.29 -8.37
C ILE A 69 -4.56 -0.84 -8.10
N ALA A 70 -4.24 0.43 -8.36
CA ALA A 70 -2.90 0.97 -8.18
C ALA A 70 -2.44 0.86 -6.72
N LEU A 71 -3.26 1.33 -5.77
CA LEU A 71 -2.92 1.27 -4.35
C LEU A 71 -2.87 -0.17 -3.81
N TYR A 72 -3.71 -1.07 -4.33
CA TYR A 72 -3.76 -2.46 -3.86
C TYR A 72 -2.44 -3.19 -4.13
N ALA A 73 -1.79 -2.92 -5.27
CA ALA A 73 -0.61 -3.63 -5.75
C ALA A 73 0.48 -3.81 -4.69
N TYR A 74 0.83 -2.76 -3.95
CA TYR A 74 1.84 -2.85 -2.87
C TYR A 74 1.24 -2.89 -1.46
N THR A 75 0.02 -2.39 -1.26
CA THR A 75 -0.60 -2.44 0.08
C THR A 75 -0.88 -3.89 0.50
N HIS A 76 -1.33 -4.76 -0.41
CA HIS A 76 -1.68 -6.15 -0.03
C HIS A 76 -0.47 -7.00 0.37
N VAL A 77 0.74 -6.58 0.03
CA VAL A 77 2.03 -7.22 0.38
C VAL A 77 2.90 -6.34 1.28
N ALA A 78 2.34 -5.30 1.92
CA ALA A 78 3.12 -4.34 2.71
C ALA A 78 3.89 -5.01 3.88
N HIS A 79 3.37 -6.12 4.42
CA HIS A 79 4.03 -6.91 5.46
C HIS A 79 5.39 -7.47 5.01
N GLU A 80 5.61 -7.70 3.72
CA GLU A 80 6.88 -8.16 3.17
C GLU A 80 7.97 -7.05 3.18
N GLY A 81 7.57 -5.78 3.32
CA GLY A 81 8.45 -4.65 3.64
C GLY A 81 8.53 -4.34 5.14
N GLY A 82 7.93 -5.19 5.97
CA GLY A 82 7.86 -5.05 7.42
C GLY A 82 6.84 -4.02 7.91
N PHE A 83 5.81 -3.68 7.13
CA PHE A 83 4.73 -2.80 7.60
C PHE A 83 3.65 -3.61 8.32
N ASP A 84 3.24 -3.14 9.50
CA ASP A 84 2.10 -3.71 10.22
C ASP A 84 0.80 -3.01 9.82
N LEU A 85 -0.17 -3.78 9.32
CA LEU A 85 -1.50 -3.29 8.96
C LEU A 85 -2.52 -3.46 10.10
N GLY A 86 -2.14 -4.07 11.23
CA GLY A 86 -2.98 -4.23 12.41
C GLY A 86 -3.67 -2.93 12.86
N PRO A 87 -2.97 -1.79 12.92
CA PRO A 87 -3.54 -0.48 13.25
C PRO A 87 -4.48 0.13 12.20
N HIS A 88 -4.64 -0.48 11.02
CA HIS A 88 -5.35 0.07 9.87
C HIS A 88 -6.57 -0.77 9.46
N PRO A 89 -7.64 -0.81 10.29
CA PRO A 89 -8.80 -1.67 10.03
C PRO A 89 -9.56 -1.31 8.75
N ALA A 90 -9.66 -0.03 8.37
CA ALA A 90 -10.35 0.35 7.13
C ALA A 90 -9.54 -0.04 5.89
N VAL A 91 -8.20 0.09 5.94
CA VAL A 91 -7.31 -0.44 4.89
C VAL A 91 -7.48 -1.95 4.76
N ARG A 92 -7.48 -2.70 5.87
CA ARG A 92 -7.67 -4.15 5.84
C ARG A 92 -9.03 -4.54 5.24
N ALA A 93 -10.12 -3.88 5.63
CA ALA A 93 -11.44 -4.12 5.06
C ALA A 93 -11.49 -3.80 3.55
N TRP A 94 -10.80 -2.74 3.11
CA TRP A 94 -10.66 -2.42 1.70
C TRP A 94 -9.85 -3.46 0.91
N LEU A 95 -8.74 -3.97 1.47
CA LEU A 95 -7.97 -5.06 0.86
C LEU A 95 -8.85 -6.29 0.60
N GLU A 96 -9.70 -6.63 1.57
CA GLU A 96 -10.69 -7.72 1.42
C GLU A 96 -11.68 -7.45 0.29
N ARG A 97 -12.22 -6.22 0.20
CA ARG A 97 -13.15 -5.82 -0.87
C ARG A 97 -12.52 -5.85 -2.27
N VAL A 98 -11.24 -5.47 -2.39
CA VAL A 98 -10.51 -5.56 -3.67
C VAL A 98 -10.26 -7.03 -4.03
N ARG A 99 -9.84 -7.84 -3.05
CA ARG A 99 -9.60 -9.28 -3.25
C ARG A 99 -10.84 -10.06 -3.67
N SER A 100 -12.03 -9.60 -3.30
CA SER A 100 -13.31 -10.22 -3.68
C SER A 100 -13.84 -9.76 -5.04
N GLN A 101 -13.15 -8.87 -5.77
CA GLN A 101 -13.60 -8.43 -7.09
C GLN A 101 -13.54 -9.58 -8.12
N PRO A 102 -14.54 -9.74 -8.99
CA PRO A 102 -14.51 -10.73 -10.07
C PRO A 102 -13.25 -10.56 -10.94
N GLY A 103 -12.55 -11.66 -11.22
CA GLY A 103 -11.31 -11.64 -12.02
C GLY A 103 -10.07 -11.17 -11.27
N HIS A 104 -10.13 -10.96 -9.95
CA HIS A 104 -8.94 -10.66 -9.15
C HIS A 104 -7.92 -11.81 -9.21
N VAL A 105 -6.66 -11.47 -9.48
CA VAL A 105 -5.53 -12.40 -9.51
C VAL A 105 -4.53 -12.01 -8.43
N ARG A 106 -4.03 -12.99 -7.68
CA ARG A 106 -3.02 -12.75 -6.63
C ARG A 106 -1.64 -12.58 -7.26
N ILE A 107 -0.80 -11.75 -6.65
CA ILE A 107 0.65 -11.83 -6.87
C ILE A 107 1.12 -13.14 -6.23
N THR A 108 1.49 -14.12 -7.05
CA THR A 108 1.90 -15.46 -6.60
C THR A 108 3.42 -15.68 -6.66
N LYS A 109 4.16 -14.73 -7.23
CA LYS A 109 5.63 -14.73 -7.33
C LYS A 109 6.15 -13.30 -7.27
N GLY A 110 7.15 -13.06 -6.44
CA GLY A 110 7.83 -11.78 -6.26
C GLY A 110 9.19 -11.96 -5.62
#